data_AF-L7FG41-F1
#
_entry.id   AF-L7FG41-F1
#
_cell.length_a   1.000
_cell.length_b   1.000
_cell.length_c   1.000
_cell.angle_alpha   90.00
_cell.angle_beta   90.00
_cell.angle_gamma   90.00
#
_symmetry.space_group_name_H-M   'P 1'
#
loop_
_entity.id
_entity.type
_entity.pdbx_description
1 polymer ?
#
loop_
_entity_poly.entity_id
_entity_poly.type
_entity_poly.pdbx_seq_one_letter_code
_entity_poly.pdbx_strand_id
1 'polypeptide(L)' 'MTEFSAAERAYLRTQRLGRLATVDPQGQPQANPVGFFPQDDGTILIGGRSMGGTKLHQGHH' A
#
# COMPACT_ATOMS: atom_id res chain seq x y z
N MET A 1 4.99 2.56 18.31
CA MET A 1 3.98 2.61 17.23
C MET A 1 2.77 1.86 17.76
N THR A 2 1.66 2.57 17.99
CA THR A 2 0.45 2.03 18.63
C THR A 2 -0.34 1.19 17.64
N GLU A 3 -0.77 0.00 18.09
CA GLU A 3 -1.62 -0.93 17.33
C GLU A 3 -2.97 -0.30 16.95
N PHE A 4 -3.57 -0.73 15.84
CA PHE A 4 -4.93 -0.33 15.46
C PHE A 4 -5.96 -0.80 16.50
N SER A 5 -6.94 0.04 16.81
CA SER A 5 -8.08 -0.34 17.66
C SER A 5 -8.94 -1.44 17.01
N ALA A 6 -9.81 -2.08 17.80
CA ALA A 6 -10.73 -3.11 17.29
C ALA A 6 -11.69 -2.54 16.22
N ALA A 7 -12.16 -1.30 16.39
CA ALA A 7 -13.05 -0.64 15.44
C ALA A 7 -12.33 -0.33 14.12
N GLU A 8 -11.09 0.14 14.17
CA GLU A 8 -10.28 0.40 12.97
C GLU A 8 -9.95 -0.88 12.21
N ARG A 9 -9.60 -1.97 12.93
CA ARG A 9 -9.38 -3.28 12.31
C ARG A 9 -10.65 -3.83 11.65
N ALA A 10 -11.79 -3.70 12.31
CA ALA A 10 -13.08 -4.11 11.75
C ALA A 10 -13.39 -3.33 10.48
N TYR A 11 -13.18 -2.01 10.50
CA TYR A 11 -13.34 -1.16 9.32
C TYR A 11 -12.40 -1.58 8.18
N LEU A 12 -11.10 -1.74 8.45
CA LEU A 12 -10.11 -2.11 7.44
C LEU A 12 -10.40 -3.47 6.81
N ARG A 13 -10.91 -4.44 7.57
CA ARG A 13 -11.32 -5.77 7.06
C ARG A 13 -12.52 -5.73 6.11
N THR A 14 -13.35 -4.67 6.17
CA THR A 14 -14.46 -4.52 5.21
C THR A 14 -14.00 -4.08 3.83
N GLN A 15 -12.80 -3.51 3.72
CA GLN A 15 -12.27 -2.93 2.50
C GLN A 15 -11.35 -3.92 1.79
N ARG A 16 -11.52 -4.08 0.46
CA ARG A 16 -10.72 -5.00 -0.35
C ARG A 16 -9.61 -4.31 -1.14
N LEU A 17 -9.71 -3.00 -1.33
CA LEU A 17 -8.79 -2.18 -2.12
C LEU A 17 -8.39 -0.95 -1.34
N GLY A 18 -7.10 -0.65 -1.32
CA GLY A 18 -6.52 0.59 -0.81
C GLY A 18 -5.87 1.38 -1.95
N ARG A 19 -5.45 2.61 -1.68
CA ARG A 19 -4.57 3.37 -2.57
C ARG A 19 -3.23 3.55 -1.89
N LEU A 20 -2.16 3.10 -2.55
CA LEU A 20 -0.80 3.36 -2.09
C LEU A 20 -0.29 4.60 -2.82
N ALA A 21 0.01 5.65 -2.05
CA ALA A 21 0.67 6.84 -2.55
C ALA A 21 2.18 6.68 -2.35
N THR A 22 2.95 6.62 -3.43
CA THR A 22 4.41 6.72 -3.38
C THR A 22 4.82 8.07 -3.95
N VAL A 23 5.72 8.77 -3.26
CA VAL A 23 6.40 9.93 -3.83
C VAL A 23 7.56 9.44 -4.68
N ASP A 24 7.66 9.92 -5.91
CA ASP A 24 8.88 9.72 -6.70
C ASP A 24 10.01 10.63 -6.18
N PRO A 25 11.27 10.43 -6.61
CA PRO A 25 12.39 11.28 -6.21
C PRO A 25 12.24 12.76 -6.62
N GLN A 26 11.32 13.07 -7.53
CA GLN A 26 10.97 14.41 -8.00
C GLN A 26 9.75 15.00 -7.25
N GLY A 27 9.23 14.29 -6.24
CA GLY A 27 8.13 14.72 -5.39
C GLY A 27 6.73 14.53 -5.97
N GLN A 28 6.57 13.85 -7.10
CA GLN A 28 5.25 13.61 -7.68
C GLN A 28 4.55 12.43 -6.98
N PRO A 29 3.32 12.61 -6.46
CA PRO A 29 2.57 11.55 -5.82
C PRO A 29 1.95 10.61 -6.87
N GLN A 30 2.32 9.34 -6.81
CA GLN A 30 1.73 8.25 -7.59
C GLN A 30 0.77 7.45 -6.69
N ALA A 31 -0.54 7.56 -6.93
CA ALA A 31 -1.57 6.90 -6.13
C ALA A 31 -2.24 5.74 -6.89
N ASN A 32 -1.69 4.53 -6.74
CA ASN A 32 -2.17 3.34 -7.45
C ASN A 32 -3.08 2.46 -6.56
N PRO A 33 -4.14 1.83 -7.11
CA PRO A 33 -4.96 0.90 -6.36
C PRO A 33 -4.18 -0.39 -6.06
N VAL A 34 -4.23 -0.84 -4.80
CA VAL A 34 -3.55 -2.04 -4.32
C VAL A 34 -4.50 -2.89 -3.49
N GLY A 35 -4.30 -4.22 -3.48
CA GLY A 35 -4.89 -5.05 -2.44
C GLY A 35 -4.14 -4.83 -1.12
N PHE A 36 -4.82 -4.92 0.02
CA PHE A 36 -4.15 -4.85 1.31
C PHE A 36 -4.77 -5.84 2.32
N PHE A 37 -3.96 -6.28 3.27
CA PHE A 37 -4.32 -7.29 4.27
C PHE A 37 -3.83 -6.85 5.66
N PRO A 38 -4.72 -6.34 6.53
CA PRO A 38 -4.40 -6.00 7.91
C PRO A 38 -4.01 -7.26 8.70
N GLN A 39 -2.90 -7.19 9.42
CA GLN A 39 -2.41 -8.22 10.33
C GLN A 39 -2.82 -7.89 11.77
N ASP A 40 -2.80 -8.89 12.64
CA ASP A 40 -3.16 -8.71 14.05
C ASP A 40 -2.10 -7.95 14.85
N ASP A 41 -0.85 -7.89 14.36
CA ASP A 41 0.25 -7.14 14.96
C ASP A 41 0.25 -5.63 14.60
N GLY A 42 -0.77 -5.18 13.86
CA GLY A 42 -0.87 -3.80 13.38
C GLY A 42 -0.15 -3.53 12.05
N THR A 43 0.49 -4.52 11.44
CA THR A 43 1.09 -4.39 10.11
C THR A 43 0.02 -4.48 9.02
N ILE A 44 0.24 -3.83 7.87
CA ILE A 44 -0.59 -3.99 6.67
C ILE A 44 0.28 -4.59 5.55
N LEU A 45 -0.08 -5.77 5.09
CA LEU A 45 0.56 -6.37 3.92
C LEU A 45 -0.10 -5.83 2.65
N ILE A 46 0.70 -5.35 1.71
CA ILE A 46 0.19 -4.84 0.42
C ILE A 46 0.32 -5.94 -0.64
N GLY A 47 -0.81 -6.37 -1.18
CA GLY A 47 -0.90 -7.34 -2.27
C GLY A 47 -0.94 -6.66 -3.63
N GLY A 48 0.11 -6.86 -4.43
CA GLY A 48 0.18 -6.47 -5.84
C GLY A 48 0.98 -7.49 -6.63
N ARG A 49 0.48 -7.89 -7.81
CA ARG A 49 1.28 -8.62 -8.79
C ARG A 49 2.38 -7.67 -9.28
N SER A 50 3.64 -8.05 -9.08
CA SER A 50 4.85 -7.39 -9.55
C SER A 50 5.35 -6.15 -8.78
N MET A 51 5.96 -6.39 -7.62
CA MET A 51 7.07 -5.57 -7.08
C MET A 51 8.41 -5.78 -7.84
N GLY A 52 8.37 -6.35 -9.06
CA GLY A 52 9.57 -6.66 -9.87
C GLY A 52 9.42 -6.35 -11.37
N GLY A 53 8.40 -5.60 -11.80
CA GLY A 53 8.19 -5.35 -13.24
C GLY A 53 7.37 -4.11 -13.59
N THR A 54 6.66 -3.50 -12.63
CA THR A 54 5.92 -2.26 -12.87
C THR A 54 6.86 -1.08 -12.74
N LYS A 55 7.46 -0.68 -13.87
CA LYS A 55 8.17 0.58 -14.16
C LYS A 55 8.48 1.47 -12.94
N LEU A 56 9.40 1.06 -12.06
CA LEU A 56 10.11 1.96 -11.12
C LEU A 56 11.57 2.20 -11.54
N HIS A 57 11.89 1.85 -12.78
CA HIS A 57 13.12 2.26 -13.46
C HIS A 57 12.87 2.31 -14.96
N GLN A 58 12.49 3.48 -15.49
CA GLN A 58 12.85 3.81 -16.86
C GLN A 58 14.16 4.57 -16.73
N GLY A 59 15.26 3.84 -16.93
CA GLY A 59 16.55 4.45 -17.19
C GLY A 59 16.39 5.40 -18.36
N HIS A 60 16.59 6.68 -18.08
CA HIS A 60 16.77 7.68 -19.10
C HIS A 60 18.19 7.45 -19.66
N HIS A 61 18.27 7.14 -20.95
CA HIS A 61 19.46 7.48 -21.74
C HIS A 61 19.55 9.00 -21.87
#